data_AF-A0A3S0VJM6-F1
#
_entry.id   AF-A0A3S0VJM6-F1
#
_cell.length_a   1.000
_cell.length_b   1.000
_cell.length_c   1.000
_cell.angle_alpha   90.00
_cell.angle_beta   90.00
_cell.angle_gamma   90.00
#
_symmetry.space_group_name_H-M   'P 1'
#
loop_
_entity.id
_entity.type
_entity.pdbx_description
1 polymer ?
#
loop_
_entity_poly.entity_id
_entity_poly.type
_entity_poly.pdbx_seq_one_letter_code
_entity_poly.pdbx_strand_id
1 'polypeptide(L)'
;MPEEKIAEETSEEVAEVTPEIKQEISSQPQPVEEQPVNEEYEKIKRYNDYIVYSIALQLRGEYTPISAFEKDNGEIEGFVYMVTEDAYALPVHEAISKMEEKFENELQEGKIRSYMILYHSQFDHNDNHNPATQEGEFKAISLSYHFKDADKAKTGLPYIFENGTITYKGFAEFSHEENNGIMNHQLIDGKEYFTNTEGIAAPETTNEAGIIVRKSNVHNLINTWSGIFGHENFQTKDYGQYLTNVLMQSTVADPLGEGKSKTEFEDVRFKPVVTDELSTIMPEVKTDYTLDFETRSVREWENALNLQAIVAGPARNTFGIWFFATDYPENRNTYLTQPHLNVNISGIVLILDAHEGADLPDGTKMSEEFTTYVPSQTLPNYACFDFIAKVVDFKETELLEDGSIKGYIVKLKLITHEESEDFFTIDAFVNKENMRFENLTKGMKVTGALQLQGKIAN
;
A
#
# COMPACT_ATOMS: atom_id res chain seq x y z
N MET A 1 -80.06 -67.22 14.46
CA MET A 1 -80.99 -66.07 14.40
C MET A 1 -80.40 -65.06 13.42
N PRO A 2 -81.25 -64.53 12.53
CA PRO A 2 -80.89 -63.88 11.25
C PRO A 2 -80.60 -62.38 11.47
N GLU A 3 -80.13 -61.60 10.51
CA GLU A 3 -80.82 -61.01 9.34
C GLU A 3 -79.74 -60.26 8.53
N GLU A 4 -79.76 -59.97 7.24
CA GLU A 4 -80.55 -60.19 6.02
C GLU A 4 -79.57 -59.74 4.89
N LYS A 5 -79.30 -60.47 3.79
CA LYS A 5 -80.06 -60.51 2.51
C LYS A 5 -80.32 -59.07 1.96
N ILE A 6 -79.99 -58.64 0.72
CA ILE A 6 -79.93 -59.26 -0.62
C ILE A 6 -79.12 -58.36 -1.59
N ALA A 7 -78.34 -59.01 -2.47
CA ALA A 7 -78.00 -58.80 -3.91
C ALA A 7 -77.95 -57.38 -4.54
N GLU A 8 -76.80 -57.03 -5.15
CA GLU A 8 -76.50 -57.03 -6.62
C GLU A 8 -76.97 -55.72 -7.29
N GLU A 9 -76.20 -55.02 -8.11
CA GLU A 9 -75.67 -55.49 -9.39
C GLU A 9 -74.66 -54.46 -10.00
N THR A 10 -73.62 -55.02 -10.64
CA THR A 10 -72.94 -54.62 -11.89
C THR A 10 -72.33 -53.23 -12.13
N SER A 11 -71.02 -53.22 -12.44
CA SER A 11 -70.58 -52.92 -13.82
C SER A 11 -69.17 -53.49 -14.07
N GLU A 12 -69.00 -54.00 -15.29
CA GLU A 12 -67.94 -54.89 -15.76
C GLU A 12 -66.58 -54.20 -15.95
N GLU A 13 -65.55 -54.93 -15.52
CA GLU A 13 -64.37 -55.39 -16.26
C GLU A 13 -63.96 -54.73 -17.60
N VAL A 14 -62.64 -54.78 -17.80
CA VAL A 14 -61.86 -54.78 -19.05
C VAL A 14 -61.10 -53.48 -19.37
N ALA A 15 -59.78 -53.60 -19.19
CA ALA A 15 -58.76 -52.75 -19.76
C ALA A 15 -58.67 -52.94 -21.28
N GLU A 16 -58.62 -51.84 -22.05
CA GLU A 16 -58.21 -51.85 -23.45
C GLU A 16 -57.51 -50.54 -23.90
N VAL A 17 -56.21 -50.70 -24.15
CA VAL A 17 -55.25 -50.14 -25.13
C VAL A 17 -55.60 -48.90 -26.03
N THR A 18 -54.61 -47.97 -26.09
CA THR A 18 -54.17 -47.08 -27.22
C THR A 18 -54.95 -45.79 -27.58
N PRO A 19 -54.30 -44.70 -28.08
CA PRO A 19 -53.48 -44.70 -29.30
C PRO A 19 -52.13 -43.96 -29.29
N GLU A 20 -51.24 -44.50 -30.13
CA GLU A 20 -50.13 -43.81 -30.79
C GLU A 20 -50.62 -42.52 -31.48
N ILE A 21 -49.88 -41.42 -31.32
CA ILE A 21 -49.90 -40.31 -32.27
C ILE A 21 -48.50 -40.19 -32.87
N LYS A 22 -48.45 -40.48 -34.17
CA LYS A 22 -47.31 -40.29 -35.06
C LYS A 22 -46.94 -38.81 -35.12
N GLN A 23 -45.66 -38.48 -34.91
CA GLN A 23 -45.04 -37.33 -35.56
C GLN A 23 -44.06 -37.86 -36.62
N GLU A 24 -44.52 -37.83 -37.86
CA GLU A 24 -43.69 -37.97 -39.06
C GLU A 24 -43.23 -36.57 -39.49
N ILE A 25 -41.92 -36.45 -39.78
CA ILE A 25 -41.26 -35.43 -40.61
C ILE A 25 -41.06 -34.06 -39.89
N SER A 26 -39.84 -33.55 -39.65
CA SER A 26 -38.71 -33.42 -40.57
C SER A 26 -37.38 -33.43 -39.81
N SER A 27 -36.57 -34.46 -40.04
CA SER A 27 -35.14 -34.44 -39.83
C SER A 27 -34.47 -33.68 -40.99
N GLN A 28 -34.59 -32.36 -40.96
CA GLN A 28 -33.57 -31.52 -41.55
C GLN A 28 -32.84 -30.86 -40.38
N PRO A 29 -31.51 -31.07 -40.22
CA PRO A 29 -30.73 -30.08 -39.50
C PRO A 29 -31.01 -28.77 -40.23
N GLN A 30 -31.68 -27.82 -39.56
CA GLN A 30 -31.47 -26.44 -39.94
C GLN A 30 -29.95 -26.28 -39.97
N PRO A 31 -29.36 -25.73 -41.04
CA PRO A 31 -27.98 -25.31 -40.98
C PRO A 31 -27.92 -24.45 -39.73
N VAL A 32 -27.17 -24.91 -38.72
CA VAL A 32 -26.68 -24.00 -37.71
C VAL A 32 -25.89 -23.01 -38.55
N GLU A 33 -26.48 -21.85 -38.83
CA GLU A 33 -25.72 -20.74 -39.37
C GLU A 33 -24.56 -20.60 -38.39
N GLU A 34 -23.37 -20.97 -38.84
CA GLU A 34 -22.14 -20.70 -38.10
C GLU A 34 -22.20 -19.21 -37.79
N GLN A 35 -22.42 -18.88 -36.50
CA GLN A 35 -22.38 -17.50 -36.07
C GLN A 35 -21.05 -16.93 -36.57
N PRO A 36 -21.04 -15.78 -37.26
CA PRO A 36 -19.81 -15.21 -37.77
C PRO A 36 -18.86 -15.04 -36.60
N VAL A 37 -17.72 -15.74 -36.67
CA VAL A 37 -16.69 -15.72 -35.64
C VAL A 37 -16.21 -14.29 -35.48
N ASN A 38 -16.34 -13.72 -34.29
CA ASN A 38 -15.82 -12.40 -34.01
C ASN A 38 -14.28 -12.45 -34.01
N GLU A 39 -13.65 -11.85 -35.02
CA GLU A 39 -12.19 -11.89 -35.18
C GLU A 39 -11.45 -11.22 -34.02
N GLU A 40 -12.05 -10.22 -33.38
CA GLU A 40 -11.48 -9.55 -32.22
C GLU A 40 -11.54 -10.45 -30.98
N TYR A 41 -12.65 -11.17 -30.79
CA TYR A 41 -12.75 -12.18 -29.73
C TYR A 41 -11.68 -13.26 -29.88
N GLU A 42 -11.46 -13.79 -31.10
CA GLU A 42 -10.43 -14.81 -31.35
C GLU A 42 -9.00 -14.35 -31.04
N LYS A 43 -8.75 -13.05 -31.20
CA LYS A 43 -7.47 -12.41 -30.85
C LYS A 43 -7.35 -12.24 -29.33
N ILE A 44 -8.36 -11.67 -28.69
CA ILE A 44 -8.36 -11.36 -27.26
C ILE A 44 -8.37 -12.62 -26.40
N LYS A 45 -9.11 -13.67 -26.79
CA LYS A 45 -9.24 -14.89 -25.99
C LYS A 45 -7.92 -15.64 -25.77
N ARG A 46 -6.89 -15.39 -26.60
CA ARG A 46 -5.54 -15.94 -26.41
C ARG A 46 -4.93 -15.50 -25.06
N TYR A 47 -5.38 -14.36 -24.55
CA TYR A 47 -4.92 -13.74 -23.32
C TYR A 47 -5.87 -13.99 -22.13
N ASN A 48 -6.81 -14.95 -22.24
CA ASN A 48 -7.79 -15.25 -21.18
C ASN A 48 -7.16 -15.46 -19.79
N ASP A 49 -6.02 -16.16 -19.74
CA ASP A 49 -5.23 -16.34 -18.53
C ASP A 49 -5.00 -14.99 -17.81
N TYR A 50 -4.58 -13.94 -18.54
CA TYR A 50 -4.23 -12.65 -17.96
C TYR A 50 -5.44 -11.74 -17.73
N ILE A 51 -6.49 -11.86 -18.55
CA ILE A 51 -7.77 -11.18 -18.33
C ILE A 51 -8.38 -11.64 -17.00
N VAL A 52 -8.48 -12.96 -16.81
CA VAL A 52 -9.00 -13.54 -15.57
C VAL A 52 -8.06 -13.28 -14.39
N TYR A 53 -6.74 -13.27 -14.61
CA TYR A 53 -5.80 -12.89 -13.56
C TYR A 53 -6.00 -11.44 -13.10
N SER A 54 -6.25 -10.49 -14.02
CA SER A 54 -6.55 -9.10 -13.68
C SER A 54 -7.83 -8.97 -12.85
N ILE A 55 -8.87 -9.74 -13.18
CA ILE A 55 -10.11 -9.84 -12.39
C ILE A 55 -9.80 -10.37 -10.98
N ALA A 56 -8.99 -11.42 -10.88
CA ALA A 56 -8.59 -12.00 -9.60
C ALA A 56 -7.72 -11.06 -8.74
N LEU A 57 -6.90 -10.20 -9.35
CA LEU A 57 -6.17 -9.12 -8.66
C LEU A 57 -7.15 -8.08 -8.11
N GLN A 58 -8.09 -7.60 -8.93
CA GLN A 58 -9.09 -6.61 -8.50
C GLN A 58 -9.93 -7.12 -7.32
N LEU A 59 -10.34 -8.39 -7.34
CA LEU A 59 -11.09 -9.02 -6.25
C LEU A 59 -10.30 -9.11 -4.93
N ARG A 60 -8.96 -8.98 -4.99
CA ARG A 60 -8.06 -8.89 -3.82
C ARG A 60 -7.71 -7.44 -3.44
N GLY A 61 -8.24 -6.45 -4.15
CA GLY A 61 -7.90 -5.03 -3.97
C GLY A 61 -6.58 -4.62 -4.62
N GLU A 62 -6.06 -5.42 -5.55
CA GLU A 62 -4.83 -5.13 -6.30
C GLU A 62 -5.19 -4.57 -7.68
N TYR A 63 -4.74 -3.36 -7.99
CA TYR A 63 -5.08 -2.64 -9.22
C TYR A 63 -3.87 -2.39 -10.14
N THR A 64 -2.76 -3.08 -9.86
CA THR A 64 -1.49 -2.92 -10.58
C THR A 64 -1.65 -3.30 -12.06
N PRO A 65 -1.18 -2.47 -13.00
CA PRO A 65 -1.15 -2.84 -14.41
C PRO A 65 -0.33 -4.11 -14.64
N ILE A 66 -0.87 -5.01 -15.44
CA ILE A 66 -0.19 -6.23 -15.88
C ILE A 66 -0.18 -6.28 -17.40
N SER A 67 0.68 -7.12 -17.96
CA SER A 67 0.70 -7.33 -19.40
C SER A 67 1.04 -8.77 -19.74
N ALA A 68 0.83 -9.12 -21.00
CA ALA A 68 1.27 -10.37 -21.56
C ALA A 68 1.59 -10.19 -23.04
N PHE A 69 2.44 -11.05 -23.57
CA PHE A 69 2.85 -11.02 -24.98
C PHE A 69 2.94 -12.41 -25.57
N GLU A 70 2.67 -12.51 -26.88
CA GLU A 70 2.79 -13.74 -27.67
C GLU A 70 4.18 -13.79 -28.30
N LYS A 71 4.97 -14.81 -27.97
CA LYS A 71 6.25 -15.11 -28.63
C LYS A 71 6.04 -15.62 -30.06
N ASP A 72 7.12 -15.67 -30.84
CA ASP A 72 7.10 -16.23 -32.20
C ASP A 72 6.63 -17.69 -32.31
N ASN A 73 6.83 -18.49 -31.25
CA ASN A 73 6.36 -19.87 -31.16
C ASN A 73 4.87 -19.99 -30.78
N GLY A 74 4.17 -18.87 -30.53
CA GLY A 74 2.77 -18.82 -30.11
C GLY A 74 2.54 -18.97 -28.60
N GLU A 75 3.61 -19.08 -27.80
CA GLU A 75 3.52 -19.10 -26.33
C GLU A 75 3.19 -17.70 -25.80
N ILE A 76 2.27 -17.62 -24.82
CA ILE A 76 1.93 -16.37 -24.14
C ILE A 76 2.63 -16.32 -22.79
N GLU A 77 3.43 -15.27 -22.56
CA GLU A 77 4.09 -15.00 -21.29
C GLU A 77 3.58 -13.72 -20.65
N GLY A 78 3.45 -13.73 -19.33
CA GLY A 78 3.07 -12.57 -18.54
C GLY A 78 4.28 -11.73 -18.20
N PHE A 79 4.06 -10.43 -18.15
CA PHE A 79 5.02 -9.44 -17.71
C PHE A 79 4.41 -8.49 -16.68
N VAL A 80 5.18 -8.21 -15.63
CA VAL A 80 4.83 -7.24 -14.60
C VAL A 80 6.09 -6.54 -14.09
N TYR A 81 5.95 -5.25 -13.75
CA TYR A 81 6.97 -4.55 -13.00
C TYR A 81 6.94 -4.99 -11.53
N MET A 82 8.07 -5.47 -11.03
CA MET A 82 8.19 -5.93 -9.65
C MET A 82 8.77 -4.81 -8.79
N VAL A 83 8.12 -4.52 -7.68
CA VAL A 83 8.68 -3.63 -6.66
C VAL A 83 9.88 -4.34 -6.03
N THR A 84 11.09 -3.90 -6.36
CA THR A 84 12.34 -4.46 -5.81
C THR A 84 12.89 -3.65 -4.63
N GLU A 85 12.39 -2.44 -4.44
CA GLU A 85 12.62 -1.62 -3.25
C GLU A 85 11.27 -1.26 -2.62
N ASP A 86 11.04 -1.61 -1.35
CA ASP A 86 9.78 -1.38 -0.61
C ASP A 86 9.42 0.11 -0.38
N ALA A 87 10.08 1.02 -1.08
CA ALA A 87 9.91 2.46 -0.94
C ALA A 87 9.44 3.14 -2.24
N TYR A 88 9.35 2.42 -3.37
CA TYR A 88 8.98 3.03 -4.66
C TYR A 88 8.20 2.09 -5.57
N ALA A 89 7.08 2.57 -6.09
CA ALA A 89 6.31 1.92 -7.15
C ALA A 89 6.17 2.86 -8.35
N LEU A 90 6.04 2.32 -9.57
CA LEU A 90 5.76 3.17 -10.72
C LEU A 90 4.33 3.72 -10.64
N PRO A 91 4.11 5.03 -10.89
CA PRO A 91 2.78 5.55 -11.15
C PRO A 91 2.10 4.75 -12.27
N VAL A 92 0.79 4.52 -12.16
CA VAL A 92 0.01 3.67 -13.09
C VAL A 92 0.24 4.09 -14.56
N HIS A 93 0.14 5.39 -14.84
CA HIS A 93 0.37 5.91 -16.20
C HIS A 93 1.79 5.60 -16.71
N GLU A 94 2.80 5.77 -15.86
CA GLU A 94 4.19 5.53 -16.23
C GLU A 94 4.44 4.04 -16.48
N ALA A 95 3.89 3.15 -15.64
CA ALA A 95 3.98 1.71 -15.82
C ALA A 95 3.39 1.29 -17.17
N ILE A 96 2.20 1.79 -17.51
CA ILE A 96 1.52 1.49 -18.79
C ILE A 96 2.35 2.02 -19.96
N SER A 97 2.80 3.28 -19.92
CA SER A 97 3.60 3.86 -21.01
C SER A 97 4.92 3.12 -21.23
N LYS A 98 5.60 2.70 -20.16
CA LYS A 98 6.83 1.90 -20.27
C LYS A 98 6.56 0.50 -20.84
N MET A 99 5.45 -0.15 -20.45
CA MET A 99 5.03 -1.42 -21.05
C MET A 99 4.73 -1.24 -22.54
N GLU A 100 3.99 -0.20 -22.92
CA GLU A 100 3.67 0.12 -24.32
C GLU A 100 4.94 0.34 -25.14
N GLU A 101 5.90 1.15 -24.65
CA GLU A 101 7.17 1.39 -25.33
C GLU A 101 7.98 0.10 -25.49
N LYS A 102 8.13 -0.68 -24.42
CA LYS A 102 8.85 -1.96 -24.43
C LYS A 102 8.29 -2.91 -25.48
N PHE A 103 6.99 -3.21 -25.42
CA PHE A 103 6.39 -4.20 -26.30
C PHE A 103 6.24 -3.70 -27.73
N GLU A 104 6.07 -2.40 -27.94
CA GLU A 104 6.10 -1.85 -29.29
C GLU A 104 7.47 -2.05 -29.94
N ASN A 105 8.55 -1.78 -29.21
CA ASN A 105 9.91 -2.03 -29.70
C ASN A 105 10.13 -3.53 -29.99
N GLU A 106 9.73 -4.41 -29.07
CA GLU A 106 9.86 -5.86 -29.25
C GLU A 106 9.02 -6.39 -30.43
N LEU A 107 7.84 -5.82 -30.68
CA LEU A 107 6.99 -6.16 -31.82
C LEU A 107 7.62 -5.70 -33.14
N GLN A 108 8.16 -4.48 -33.19
CA GLN A 108 8.84 -3.93 -34.37
C GLN A 108 10.13 -4.70 -34.72
N GLU A 109 10.85 -5.16 -33.70
CA GLU A 109 12.02 -6.03 -33.85
C GLU A 109 11.65 -7.48 -34.22
N GLY A 110 10.35 -7.83 -34.19
CA GLY A 110 9.86 -9.17 -34.49
C GLY A 110 10.21 -10.20 -33.44
N LYS A 111 10.42 -9.80 -32.17
CA LYS A 111 10.64 -10.70 -31.03
C LYS A 111 9.34 -11.29 -30.50
N ILE A 112 8.24 -10.57 -30.69
CA ILE A 112 6.89 -10.95 -30.29
C ILE A 112 5.93 -10.78 -31.49
N ARG A 113 4.78 -11.44 -31.41
CA ARG A 113 3.69 -11.39 -32.41
C ARG A 113 2.55 -10.48 -31.99
N SER A 114 2.35 -10.33 -30.70
CA SER A 114 1.34 -9.45 -30.15
C SER A 114 1.61 -9.19 -28.68
N TYR A 115 0.96 -8.16 -28.13
CA TYR A 115 0.92 -7.92 -26.69
C TYR A 115 -0.43 -7.36 -26.26
N MET A 116 -0.70 -7.48 -24.95
CA MET A 116 -1.86 -6.91 -24.27
C MET A 116 -1.43 -6.34 -22.92
N ILE A 117 -1.91 -5.13 -22.61
CA ILE A 117 -1.71 -4.44 -21.33
C ILE A 117 -3.08 -4.26 -20.70
N LEU A 118 -3.23 -4.71 -19.47
CA LEU A 118 -4.45 -4.66 -18.69
C LEU A 118 -4.30 -3.67 -17.54
N TYR A 119 -5.25 -2.75 -17.40
CA TYR A 119 -5.21 -1.71 -16.38
C TYR A 119 -6.60 -1.18 -16.03
N HIS A 120 -6.77 -0.67 -14.81
CA HIS A 120 -8.02 -0.04 -14.39
C HIS A 120 -8.16 1.35 -15.01
N SER A 121 -9.36 1.67 -15.49
CA SER A 121 -9.60 2.85 -16.32
C SER A 121 -10.95 3.52 -16.03
N GLN A 122 -11.07 4.74 -16.55
CA GLN A 122 -12.26 5.59 -16.50
C GLN A 122 -13.31 5.21 -17.57
N PHE A 123 -13.13 4.09 -18.27
CA PHE A 123 -13.98 3.69 -19.38
C PHE A 123 -15.40 3.39 -18.92
N ASP A 124 -16.36 4.06 -19.54
CA ASP A 124 -17.79 3.92 -19.26
C ASP A 124 -18.58 3.87 -20.56
N HIS A 125 -18.19 2.96 -21.46
CA HIS A 125 -18.78 2.81 -22.81
C HIS A 125 -18.66 4.08 -23.68
N ASN A 126 -17.61 4.87 -23.43
CA ASN A 126 -17.38 6.17 -24.06
C ASN A 126 -15.97 6.29 -24.66
N ASP A 127 -15.29 5.15 -24.88
CA ASP A 127 -13.91 5.05 -25.40
C ASP A 127 -12.86 5.78 -24.53
N ASN A 128 -13.22 6.19 -23.32
CA ASN A 128 -12.29 6.82 -22.37
C ASN A 128 -11.42 5.77 -21.66
N HIS A 129 -10.42 5.26 -22.36
CA HIS A 129 -9.45 4.32 -21.81
C HIS A 129 -8.33 4.98 -20.99
N ASN A 130 -8.56 6.17 -20.43
CA ASN A 130 -7.59 6.80 -19.54
C ASN A 130 -7.42 5.95 -18.27
N PRO A 131 -6.18 5.71 -17.82
CA PRO A 131 -5.93 5.04 -16.55
C PRO A 131 -6.61 5.78 -15.41
N ALA A 132 -7.24 5.01 -14.53
CA ALA A 132 -7.86 5.51 -13.33
C ALA A 132 -6.83 5.48 -12.19
N THR A 133 -6.84 6.53 -11.35
CA THR A 133 -5.86 6.71 -10.28
C THR A 133 -6.51 6.77 -8.89
N GLN A 134 -7.84 6.81 -8.84
CA GLN A 134 -8.61 6.90 -7.60
C GLN A 134 -9.79 5.93 -7.63
N GLU A 135 -10.25 5.49 -6.46
CA GLU A 135 -11.32 4.49 -6.33
C GLU A 135 -12.63 4.91 -7.04
N GLY A 136 -12.99 6.20 -6.98
CA GLY A 136 -14.16 6.75 -7.67
C GLY A 136 -14.05 6.80 -9.21
N GLU A 137 -12.87 6.56 -9.76
CA GLU A 137 -12.60 6.55 -11.19
C GLU A 137 -12.61 5.14 -11.80
N PHE A 138 -12.58 4.09 -10.96
CA PHE A 138 -12.52 2.69 -11.39
C PHE A 138 -13.84 2.23 -12.01
N LYS A 139 -13.88 2.13 -13.34
CA LYS A 139 -15.09 1.74 -14.09
C LYS A 139 -14.93 0.52 -14.99
N ALA A 140 -13.70 0.24 -15.44
CA ALA A 140 -13.43 -0.91 -16.28
C ALA A 140 -11.98 -1.39 -16.16
N ILE A 141 -11.74 -2.64 -16.56
CA ILE A 141 -10.41 -3.13 -16.92
C ILE A 141 -10.24 -2.85 -18.41
N SER A 142 -9.40 -1.90 -18.77
CA SER A 142 -9.03 -1.63 -20.16
C SER A 142 -7.98 -2.62 -20.64
N LEU A 143 -8.13 -3.08 -21.86
CA LEU A 143 -7.20 -3.92 -22.59
C LEU A 143 -6.63 -3.08 -23.74
N SER A 144 -5.38 -2.63 -23.64
CA SER A 144 -4.64 -2.01 -24.75
C SER A 144 -3.80 -3.09 -25.42
N TYR A 145 -3.97 -3.28 -26.72
CA TYR A 145 -3.34 -4.40 -27.42
C TYR A 145 -2.86 -4.02 -28.82
N HIS A 146 -1.88 -4.77 -29.32
CA HIS A 146 -1.35 -4.62 -30.68
C HIS A 146 -0.96 -6.02 -31.20
N PHE A 147 -1.52 -6.39 -32.35
CA PHE A 147 -1.16 -7.61 -33.07
C PHE A 147 -0.32 -7.23 -34.28
N LYS A 148 0.66 -8.07 -34.61
CA LYS A 148 1.45 -7.92 -35.83
C LYS A 148 0.52 -7.76 -37.04
N ASP A 149 0.84 -6.79 -37.88
CA ASP A 149 0.09 -6.43 -39.10
C ASP A 149 -1.34 -5.90 -38.85
N ALA A 150 -1.66 -5.47 -37.64
CA ALA A 150 -2.92 -4.79 -37.29
C ALA A 150 -2.64 -3.44 -36.60
N ASP A 151 -3.62 -2.53 -36.64
CA ASP A 151 -3.51 -1.28 -35.88
C ASP A 151 -3.61 -1.53 -34.37
N LYS A 152 -3.03 -0.63 -33.58
CA LYS A 152 -3.24 -0.59 -32.13
C LYS A 152 -4.72 -0.35 -31.84
N ALA A 153 -5.25 -1.09 -30.87
CA ALA A 153 -6.63 -0.95 -30.46
C ALA A 153 -6.77 -1.10 -28.93
N LYS A 154 -7.93 -0.66 -28.44
CA LYS A 154 -8.31 -0.76 -27.04
C LYS A 154 -9.75 -1.28 -26.96
N THR A 155 -10.02 -2.07 -25.93
CA THR A 155 -11.38 -2.40 -25.50
C THR A 155 -11.43 -2.36 -23.97
N GLY A 156 -12.63 -2.43 -23.40
CA GLY A 156 -12.85 -2.34 -21.97
C GLY A 156 -13.79 -3.42 -21.48
N LEU A 157 -13.46 -3.99 -20.33
CA LEU A 157 -14.36 -4.82 -19.54
C LEU A 157 -14.95 -3.97 -18.41
N PRO A 158 -16.18 -3.43 -18.56
CA PRO A 158 -16.80 -2.59 -17.54
C PRO A 158 -17.20 -3.40 -16.31
N TYR A 159 -17.13 -2.76 -15.16
CA TYR A 159 -17.65 -3.28 -13.90
C TYR A 159 -18.31 -2.19 -13.07
N ILE A 160 -19.10 -2.60 -12.09
CA ILE A 160 -19.70 -1.70 -11.08
C ILE A 160 -19.32 -2.21 -9.70
N PHE A 161 -18.90 -1.28 -8.83
CA PHE A 161 -18.79 -1.49 -7.39
C PHE A 161 -20.09 -1.09 -6.68
N GLU A 162 -20.79 -2.06 -6.10
CA GLU A 162 -22.00 -1.83 -5.30
C GLU A 162 -21.95 -2.66 -4.01
N ASN A 163 -22.09 -2.00 -2.85
CA ASN A 163 -22.12 -2.66 -1.54
C ASN A 163 -20.96 -3.64 -1.28
N GLY A 164 -19.74 -3.28 -1.72
CA GLY A 164 -18.56 -4.14 -1.58
C GLY A 164 -18.53 -5.34 -2.54
N THR A 165 -19.44 -5.41 -3.52
CA THR A 165 -19.47 -6.44 -4.57
C THR A 165 -19.13 -5.82 -5.92
N ILE A 166 -18.32 -6.52 -6.71
CA ILE A 166 -17.97 -6.14 -8.08
C ILE A 166 -18.82 -6.95 -9.06
N THR A 167 -19.52 -6.28 -9.96
CA THR A 167 -20.29 -6.93 -11.04
C THR A 167 -19.71 -6.54 -12.40
N TYR A 168 -19.23 -7.52 -13.17
CA TYR A 168 -18.70 -7.32 -14.52
C TYR A 168 -19.82 -7.34 -15.56
N LYS A 169 -19.78 -6.41 -16.52
CA LYS A 169 -20.79 -6.30 -17.59
C LYS A 169 -20.45 -7.09 -18.87
N GLY A 170 -19.20 -7.56 -18.99
CA GLY A 170 -18.68 -8.14 -20.23
C GLY A 170 -18.26 -7.08 -21.24
N PHE A 171 -17.50 -7.49 -22.26
CA PHE A 171 -17.14 -6.66 -23.41
C PHE A 171 -18.37 -6.40 -24.26
N ALA A 172 -18.59 -5.14 -24.63
CA ALA A 172 -19.80 -4.72 -25.36
C ALA A 172 -19.83 -5.26 -26.79
N GLU A 173 -18.66 -5.53 -27.36
CA GLU A 173 -18.46 -6.01 -28.72
C GLU A 173 -18.66 -7.54 -28.84
N PHE A 174 -18.74 -8.24 -27.71
CA PHE A 174 -18.79 -9.70 -27.66
C PHE A 174 -20.19 -10.21 -27.34
N SER A 175 -20.54 -11.36 -27.93
CA SER A 175 -21.78 -12.06 -27.61
C SER A 175 -21.80 -12.54 -26.15
N HIS A 176 -22.96 -13.01 -25.69
CA HIS A 176 -23.07 -13.57 -24.35
C HIS A 176 -22.21 -14.82 -24.20
N GLU A 177 -22.20 -15.68 -25.23
CA GLU A 177 -21.40 -16.90 -25.29
C GLU A 177 -19.90 -16.60 -25.29
N GLU A 178 -19.46 -15.59 -26.03
CA GLU A 178 -18.05 -15.15 -26.08
C GLU A 178 -17.60 -14.59 -24.73
N ASN A 179 -18.39 -13.71 -24.13
CA ASN A 179 -18.13 -13.21 -22.78
C ASN A 179 -18.07 -14.33 -21.75
N ASN A 180 -19.00 -15.28 -21.79
CA ASN A 180 -18.99 -16.46 -20.92
C ASN A 180 -17.73 -17.32 -21.13
N GLY A 181 -17.23 -17.41 -22.36
CA GLY A 181 -15.99 -18.11 -22.68
C GLY A 181 -14.76 -17.53 -21.97
N ILE A 182 -14.68 -16.19 -21.89
CA ILE A 182 -13.60 -15.50 -21.16
C ILE A 182 -13.82 -15.63 -19.65
N MET A 183 -15.02 -15.29 -19.16
CA MET A 183 -15.31 -15.19 -17.73
C MET A 183 -15.26 -16.52 -16.98
N ASN A 184 -15.55 -17.64 -17.66
CA ASN A 184 -15.49 -18.97 -17.05
C ASN A 184 -14.12 -19.64 -17.21
N HIS A 185 -13.15 -18.98 -17.86
CA HIS A 185 -11.81 -19.50 -18.02
C HIS A 185 -11.16 -19.67 -16.63
N GLN A 186 -10.65 -20.88 -16.35
CA GLN A 186 -10.08 -21.21 -15.05
C GLN A 186 -8.56 -21.08 -15.09
N LEU A 187 -8.03 -20.32 -14.13
CA LEU A 187 -6.59 -20.29 -13.90
C LEU A 187 -6.11 -21.67 -13.39
N ILE A 188 -4.94 -22.07 -13.85
CA ILE A 188 -4.27 -23.30 -13.43
C ILE A 188 -3.62 -23.04 -12.08
N ASP A 189 -4.04 -23.79 -11.08
CA ASP A 189 -3.47 -23.70 -9.74
C ASP A 189 -1.96 -24.01 -9.75
N GLY A 190 -1.19 -23.21 -9.01
CA GLY A 190 0.28 -23.31 -8.93
C GLY A 190 1.06 -22.90 -10.18
N LYS A 191 0.41 -22.45 -11.27
CA LYS A 191 1.11 -21.92 -12.45
C LYS A 191 1.73 -20.55 -12.14
N GLU A 192 3.01 -20.37 -12.48
CA GLU A 192 3.65 -19.06 -12.49
C GLU A 192 3.26 -18.31 -13.77
N TYR A 193 2.39 -17.32 -13.64
CA TYR A 193 1.86 -16.55 -14.76
C TYR A 193 2.81 -15.44 -15.23
N PHE A 194 3.72 -14.98 -14.36
CA PHE A 194 4.62 -13.86 -14.62
C PHE A 194 6.08 -14.32 -14.50
N THR A 195 6.53 -15.05 -15.51
CA THR A 195 7.93 -15.52 -15.60
C THR A 195 8.88 -14.43 -16.09
N ASN A 196 8.35 -13.37 -16.71
CA ASN A 196 9.12 -12.20 -17.14
C ASN A 196 8.82 -11.03 -16.20
N THR A 197 9.84 -10.54 -15.49
CA THR A 197 9.68 -9.45 -14.54
C THR A 197 10.84 -8.48 -14.64
N GLU A 198 10.54 -7.20 -14.45
CA GLU A 198 11.56 -6.14 -14.38
C GLU A 198 11.43 -5.40 -13.04
N GLY A 199 12.55 -5.26 -12.34
CA GLY A 199 12.60 -4.57 -11.05
C GLY A 199 12.44 -3.06 -11.18
N ILE A 200 11.64 -2.47 -10.31
CA ILE A 200 11.49 -1.02 -10.20
C ILE A 200 12.61 -0.46 -9.32
N ALA A 201 13.44 0.40 -9.90
CA ALA A 201 14.41 1.20 -9.17
C ALA A 201 13.84 2.59 -8.87
N ALA A 202 14.00 3.05 -7.63
CA ALA A 202 13.66 4.41 -7.26
C ALA A 202 14.57 5.42 -7.98
N PRO A 203 14.04 6.56 -8.47
CA PRO A 203 14.88 7.64 -8.98
C PRO A 203 15.92 8.08 -7.93
N GLU A 204 17.17 8.12 -8.34
CA GLU A 204 18.31 8.47 -7.49
C GLU A 204 19.28 9.40 -8.22
N THR A 205 19.80 10.38 -7.48
CA THR A 205 20.87 11.26 -7.94
C THR A 205 21.87 11.49 -6.83
N THR A 206 23.12 11.82 -7.16
CA THR A 206 24.10 12.33 -6.19
C THR A 206 24.35 13.80 -6.51
N ASN A 207 24.18 14.68 -5.53
CA ASN A 207 24.35 16.11 -5.72
C ASN A 207 25.80 16.57 -5.55
N GLU A 208 26.06 17.88 -5.74
CA GLU A 208 27.41 18.45 -5.64
C GLU A 208 28.05 18.32 -4.25
N ALA A 209 27.24 18.18 -3.20
CA ALA A 209 27.70 17.94 -1.84
C ALA A 209 28.03 16.45 -1.56
N GLY A 210 27.87 15.57 -2.55
CA GLY A 210 28.08 14.13 -2.41
C GLY A 210 26.95 13.41 -1.68
N ILE A 211 25.79 14.05 -1.52
CA ILE A 211 24.61 13.49 -0.86
C ILE A 211 23.77 12.73 -1.88
N ILE A 212 23.40 11.49 -1.54
CA ILE A 212 22.50 10.66 -2.35
C ILE A 212 21.06 11.09 -2.11
N VAL A 213 20.39 11.61 -3.13
CA VAL A 213 18.98 11.99 -3.10
C VAL A 213 18.17 10.92 -3.82
N ARG A 214 17.36 10.18 -3.07
CA ARG A 214 16.50 9.11 -3.60
C ARG A 214 15.03 9.47 -3.42
N LYS A 215 14.16 9.04 -4.34
CA LYS A 215 12.72 9.22 -4.23
C LYS A 215 12.03 8.04 -3.54
N SER A 216 10.93 8.33 -2.88
CA SER A 216 9.95 7.34 -2.41
C SER A 216 8.55 7.86 -2.64
N ASN A 217 7.60 7.01 -2.98
CA ASN A 217 6.21 7.43 -3.21
C ASN A 217 5.16 6.54 -2.51
N VAL A 218 5.61 5.58 -1.69
CA VAL A 218 4.75 4.69 -0.92
C VAL A 218 4.63 5.10 0.56
N HIS A 219 5.51 5.98 1.02
CA HIS A 219 5.57 6.39 2.42
C HIS A 219 4.42 7.33 2.79
N ASN A 220 3.94 7.19 4.01
CA ASN A 220 2.92 8.03 4.62
C ASN A 220 3.11 8.11 6.15
N LEU A 221 2.29 8.92 6.82
CA LEU A 221 2.38 9.17 8.26
C LEU A 221 1.48 8.27 9.12
N ILE A 222 0.84 7.24 8.58
CA ILE A 222 -0.14 6.40 9.31
C ILE A 222 0.50 5.76 10.55
N ASN A 223 1.69 5.18 10.40
CA ASN A 223 2.41 4.57 11.52
C ASN A 223 2.84 5.61 12.56
N THR A 224 3.33 6.76 12.10
CA THR A 224 3.71 7.88 12.96
C THR A 224 2.52 8.35 13.80
N TRP A 225 1.36 8.56 13.18
CA TRP A 225 0.14 8.96 13.87
C TRP A 225 -0.44 7.89 14.77
N SER A 226 -0.32 6.61 14.41
CA SER A 226 -0.64 5.48 15.31
C SER A 226 0.24 5.49 16.57
N GLY A 227 1.51 5.88 16.44
CA GLY A 227 2.41 6.07 17.59
C GLY A 227 1.94 7.19 18.53
N ILE A 228 1.40 8.27 17.96
CA ILE A 228 0.91 9.44 18.70
C ILE A 228 -0.44 9.16 19.39
N PHE A 229 -1.43 8.66 18.65
CA PHE A 229 -2.80 8.50 19.14
C PHE A 229 -3.09 7.15 19.82
N GLY A 230 -2.16 6.19 19.71
CA GLY A 230 -2.38 4.79 20.08
C GLY A 230 -2.88 3.99 18.88
N HIS A 231 -2.37 2.77 18.68
CA HIS A 231 -2.66 1.98 17.48
C HIS A 231 -4.14 1.59 17.35
N GLU A 232 -4.76 1.12 18.42
CA GLU A 232 -6.18 0.72 18.44
C GLU A 232 -7.07 1.96 18.33
N ASN A 233 -6.72 3.02 19.06
CA ASN A 233 -7.41 4.31 18.98
C ASN A 233 -7.38 4.90 17.57
N PHE A 234 -6.22 4.89 16.90
CA PHE A 234 -6.07 5.44 15.56
C PHE A 234 -6.89 4.69 14.51
N GLN A 235 -7.09 3.38 14.70
CA GLN A 235 -7.90 2.55 13.80
C GLN A 235 -9.41 2.65 14.08
N THR A 236 -9.81 2.87 15.33
CA THR A 236 -11.22 2.81 15.75
C THR A 236 -11.90 4.16 15.81
N LYS A 237 -11.13 5.26 15.91
CA LYS A 237 -11.64 6.63 15.99
C LYS A 237 -11.24 7.41 14.74
N ASP A 238 -12.04 8.41 14.39
CA ASP A 238 -11.82 9.26 13.22
C ASP A 238 -10.77 10.37 13.47
N TYR A 239 -9.54 9.97 13.78
CA TYR A 239 -8.44 10.91 13.92
C TYR A 239 -8.01 11.53 12.58
N GLY A 240 -8.36 10.91 11.45
CA GLY A 240 -8.16 11.49 10.13
C GLY A 240 -8.94 12.80 9.96
N GLN A 241 -10.23 12.81 10.32
CA GLN A 241 -11.04 14.02 10.32
C GLN A 241 -10.57 15.03 11.37
N TYR A 242 -10.15 14.56 12.55
CA TYR A 242 -9.58 15.44 13.58
C TYR A 242 -8.33 16.19 13.07
N LEU A 243 -7.36 15.47 12.48
CA LEU A 243 -6.14 16.07 11.93
C LEU A 243 -6.46 17.05 10.79
N THR A 244 -7.44 16.72 9.94
CA THR A 244 -7.92 17.62 8.89
C THR A 244 -8.49 18.91 9.48
N ASN A 245 -9.30 18.81 10.55
CA ASN A 245 -9.85 19.98 11.23
C ASN A 245 -8.76 20.85 11.88
N VAL A 246 -7.77 20.22 12.53
CA VAL A 246 -6.62 20.94 13.11
C VAL A 246 -5.82 21.67 12.04
N LEU A 247 -5.55 21.01 10.92
CA LEU A 247 -4.85 21.60 9.77
C LEU A 247 -5.63 22.79 9.20
N MET A 248 -6.93 22.65 8.94
CA MET A 248 -7.76 23.77 8.47
C MET A 248 -7.73 24.95 9.45
N GLN A 249 -7.85 24.69 10.76
CA GLN A 249 -7.81 25.74 11.77
C GLN A 249 -6.46 26.44 11.84
N SER A 250 -5.36 25.74 11.58
CA SER A 250 -4.01 26.33 11.55
C SER A 250 -3.80 27.32 10.39
N THR A 251 -4.60 27.24 9.33
CA THR A 251 -4.54 28.14 8.17
C THR A 251 -5.35 29.43 8.33
N VAL A 252 -6.25 29.48 9.33
CA VAL A 252 -7.09 30.66 9.58
C VAL A 252 -6.33 31.65 10.43
N ALA A 253 -6.16 32.89 9.94
CA ALA A 253 -5.52 33.96 10.72
C ALA A 253 -6.27 34.18 12.04
N ASP A 254 -5.58 34.03 13.18
CA ASP A 254 -6.13 34.34 14.50
C ASP A 254 -6.25 35.87 14.65
N PRO A 255 -7.45 36.45 14.60
CA PRO A 255 -7.63 37.91 14.63
C PRO A 255 -7.39 38.49 16.04
N LEU A 256 -7.36 37.65 17.07
CA LEU A 256 -7.30 38.06 18.48
C LEU A 256 -5.95 37.73 19.13
N GLY A 257 -5.14 36.84 18.53
CA GLY A 257 -3.83 36.44 19.05
C GLY A 257 -3.88 35.74 20.42
N GLU A 258 -5.07 35.32 20.85
CA GLU A 258 -5.33 34.63 22.11
C GLU A 258 -5.33 33.10 21.96
N GLY A 259 -5.29 32.58 20.72
CA GLY A 259 -5.19 31.15 20.48
C GLY A 259 -3.85 30.63 20.96
N LYS A 260 -3.82 29.89 22.07
CA LYS A 260 -2.82 28.82 22.22
C LYS A 260 -2.82 28.09 20.89
N SER A 261 -1.68 28.02 20.21
CA SER A 261 -1.59 27.31 18.94
C SER A 261 -2.20 25.93 19.17
N LYS A 262 -3.31 25.62 18.48
CA LYS A 262 -4.04 24.34 18.61
C LYS A 262 -3.21 23.13 18.18
N THR A 263 -1.97 23.39 17.80
CA THR A 263 -0.98 22.47 17.34
C THR A 263 0.25 22.46 18.26
N GLU A 264 0.28 23.26 19.33
CA GLU A 264 1.36 23.35 20.30
C GLU A 264 0.92 22.74 21.64
N PHE A 265 1.31 21.48 21.87
CA PHE A 265 1.11 20.79 23.15
C PHE A 265 2.38 20.85 23.97
N GLU A 266 2.36 20.40 25.24
CA GLU A 266 3.51 20.57 26.15
C GLU A 266 4.80 19.99 25.53
N ASP A 267 4.77 18.71 25.17
CA ASP A 267 5.94 17.96 24.72
C ASP A 267 5.92 17.55 23.26
N VAL A 268 4.80 17.77 22.57
CA VAL A 268 4.61 17.42 21.17
C VAL A 268 4.02 18.62 20.45
N ARG A 269 4.48 18.87 19.23
CA ARG A 269 3.92 19.86 18.33
C ARG A 269 3.34 19.14 17.12
N PHE A 270 2.15 19.51 16.71
CA PHE A 270 1.67 19.20 15.38
C PHE A 270 2.07 20.34 14.46
N LYS A 271 2.90 20.05 13.46
CA LYS A 271 3.47 21.03 12.57
C LYS A 271 2.73 21.01 11.24
N PRO A 272 1.91 22.02 10.94
CA PRO A 272 1.23 22.11 9.65
C PRO A 272 2.26 22.47 8.56
N VAL A 273 2.09 21.86 7.39
CA VAL A 273 2.82 22.17 6.16
C VAL A 273 1.77 22.43 5.10
N VAL A 274 1.69 23.68 4.67
CA VAL A 274 0.63 24.17 3.80
C VAL A 274 1.27 24.82 2.58
N THR A 275 0.93 24.30 1.42
CA THR A 275 1.31 24.81 0.10
C THR A 275 0.06 24.86 -0.77
N ASP A 276 0.17 25.48 -1.96
CA ASP A 276 -0.95 25.60 -2.89
C ASP A 276 -1.45 24.22 -3.38
N GLU A 277 -0.58 23.21 -3.42
CA GLU A 277 -0.87 21.88 -3.97
C GLU A 277 -1.04 20.80 -2.89
N LEU A 278 -0.42 20.95 -1.72
CA LEU A 278 -0.48 20.00 -0.62
C LEU A 278 -0.64 20.71 0.71
N SER A 279 -1.59 20.22 1.52
CA SER A 279 -1.70 20.56 2.94
C SER A 279 -1.58 19.29 3.76
N THR A 280 -0.67 19.27 4.72
CA THR A 280 -0.42 18.13 5.59
C THR A 280 -0.01 18.61 6.98
N ILE A 281 0.01 17.69 7.95
CA ILE A 281 0.42 17.97 9.32
C ILE A 281 1.27 16.80 9.81
N MET A 282 2.33 17.10 10.54
CA MET A 282 3.26 16.10 11.06
C MET A 282 3.47 16.29 12.56
N PRO A 283 3.60 15.21 13.37
CA PRO A 283 3.94 15.35 14.77
C PRO A 283 5.45 15.53 14.95
N GLU A 284 5.84 16.36 15.91
CA GLU A 284 7.22 16.61 16.34
C GLU A 284 7.29 16.46 17.85
N VAL A 285 8.08 15.51 18.33
CA VAL A 285 8.40 15.39 19.77
C VAL A 285 9.51 16.39 20.10
N LYS A 286 9.26 17.26 21.09
CA LYS A 286 10.20 18.29 21.53
C LYS A 286 11.33 17.67 22.33
N THR A 287 12.55 18.10 22.04
CA THR A 287 13.77 17.70 22.74
C THR A 287 14.84 18.77 22.57
N ASP A 288 15.78 18.82 23.50
CA ASP A 288 17.02 19.58 23.42
C ASP A 288 18.25 18.69 23.16
N TYR A 289 18.06 17.37 23.10
CA TYR A 289 19.14 16.42 22.81
C TYR A 289 19.71 16.70 21.42
N THR A 290 20.99 17.04 21.36
CA THR A 290 21.67 17.46 20.14
C THR A 290 22.76 16.48 19.75
N LEU A 291 22.93 16.27 18.44
CA LEU A 291 23.82 15.28 17.88
C LEU A 291 24.55 15.83 16.65
N ASP A 292 25.88 15.68 16.64
CA ASP A 292 26.70 15.92 15.45
C ASP A 292 26.41 14.82 14.41
N PHE A 293 26.01 15.21 13.20
CA PHE A 293 25.52 14.33 12.16
C PHE A 293 26.11 14.69 10.80
N GLU A 294 26.40 13.69 9.98
CA GLU A 294 26.80 13.88 8.58
C GLU A 294 25.74 13.29 7.64
N THR A 295 25.04 14.13 6.89
CA THR A 295 24.10 13.72 5.86
C THR A 295 24.81 12.96 4.75
N ARG A 296 24.41 11.71 4.53
CA ARG A 296 24.88 10.85 3.42
C ARG A 296 23.80 10.62 2.38
N SER A 297 22.56 10.46 2.82
CA SER A 297 21.43 10.28 1.93
C SER A 297 20.18 10.95 2.45
N VAL A 298 19.37 11.45 1.52
CA VAL A 298 18.05 12.03 1.76
C VAL A 298 17.05 11.28 0.88
N ARG A 299 16.03 10.71 1.50
CA ARG A 299 14.93 10.03 0.81
C ARG A 299 13.70 10.93 0.81
N GLU A 300 13.46 11.60 -0.31
CA GLU A 300 12.35 12.54 -0.47
C GLU A 300 11.05 11.83 -0.85
N TRP A 301 9.95 12.23 -0.23
CA TRP A 301 8.63 11.66 -0.49
C TRP A 301 7.96 12.40 -1.66
N GLU A 302 8.00 11.80 -2.84
CA GLU A 302 7.46 12.35 -4.08
C GLU A 302 5.94 12.57 -3.99
N ASN A 303 5.23 11.63 -3.37
CA ASN A 303 3.80 11.72 -3.09
C ASN A 303 3.43 12.84 -2.08
N ALA A 304 4.42 13.45 -1.44
CA ALA A 304 4.27 14.61 -0.58
C ALA A 304 5.01 15.85 -1.13
N LEU A 305 5.10 15.97 -2.46
CA LEU A 305 5.77 17.07 -3.18
C LEU A 305 7.22 17.31 -2.74
N ASN A 306 7.90 16.26 -2.27
CA ASN A 306 9.25 16.33 -1.69
C ASN A 306 9.35 17.26 -0.46
N LEU A 307 8.24 17.52 0.24
CA LEU A 307 8.23 18.32 1.47
C LEU A 307 8.52 17.48 2.72
N GLN A 308 8.47 16.15 2.60
CA GLN A 308 8.77 15.21 3.66
C GLN A 308 9.96 14.35 3.23
N ALA A 309 10.86 14.06 4.17
CA ALA A 309 12.02 13.24 3.88
C ALA A 309 12.53 12.49 5.10
N ILE A 310 13.19 11.37 4.82
CA ILE A 310 14.03 10.67 5.78
C ILE A 310 15.48 11.01 5.47
N VAL A 311 16.20 11.49 6.48
CA VAL A 311 17.60 11.87 6.39
C VAL A 311 18.44 10.82 7.09
N ALA A 312 19.55 10.45 6.46
CA ALA A 312 20.32 9.28 6.83
C ALA A 312 21.83 9.52 6.72
N GLY A 313 22.59 9.01 7.69
CA GLY A 313 24.04 9.17 7.75
C GLY A 313 24.65 8.79 9.10
N PRO A 314 25.97 8.90 9.25
CA PRO A 314 26.63 8.65 10.53
C PRO A 314 26.43 9.81 11.51
N ALA A 315 26.26 9.47 12.78
CA ALA A 315 26.31 10.37 13.91
C ALA A 315 27.62 10.19 14.68
N ARG A 316 28.24 11.29 15.09
CA ARG A 316 29.54 11.33 15.81
C ARG A 316 30.63 10.46 15.15
N ASN A 317 30.54 10.20 13.84
CA ASN A 317 31.41 9.27 13.10
C ASN A 317 31.50 7.85 13.70
N THR A 318 30.48 7.38 14.42
CA THR A 318 30.53 6.12 15.17
C THR A 318 29.37 5.18 14.90
N PHE A 319 28.15 5.68 14.71
CA PHE A 319 26.97 4.86 14.45
C PHE A 319 26.08 5.49 13.38
N GLY A 320 25.33 4.66 12.64
CA GLY A 320 24.39 5.13 11.63
C GLY A 320 23.02 5.46 12.24
N ILE A 321 22.43 6.58 11.83
CA ILE A 321 21.04 6.92 12.17
C ILE A 321 20.28 7.36 10.93
N TRP A 322 19.00 7.06 10.92
CA TRP A 322 18.01 7.61 10.00
C TRP A 322 16.94 8.29 10.83
N PHE A 323 16.43 9.43 10.41
CA PHE A 323 15.35 10.12 11.10
C PHE A 323 14.40 10.77 10.11
N PHE A 324 13.13 10.84 10.48
CA PHE A 324 12.14 11.67 9.79
C PHE A 324 12.42 13.14 10.10
N ALA A 325 12.78 13.93 9.09
CA ALA A 325 13.16 15.33 9.26
C ALA A 325 11.91 16.21 9.37
N THR A 326 11.53 16.59 10.59
CA THR A 326 10.31 17.38 10.87
C THR A 326 10.40 18.83 10.39
N ASP A 327 11.60 19.29 10.06
CA ASP A 327 11.89 20.62 9.50
C ASP A 327 12.36 20.59 8.04
N TYR A 328 12.19 19.45 7.35
CA TYR A 328 12.55 19.34 5.95
C TYR A 328 11.87 20.38 5.05
N PRO A 329 10.57 20.71 5.18
CA PRO A 329 9.94 21.72 4.33
C PRO A 329 10.65 23.08 4.38
N GLU A 330 11.12 23.50 5.56
CA GLU A 330 11.78 24.80 5.76
C GLU A 330 13.26 24.76 5.45
N ASN A 331 13.91 23.62 5.70
CA ASN A 331 15.37 23.47 5.64
C ASN A 331 15.88 22.53 4.53
N ARG A 332 15.03 22.18 3.56
CA ARG A 332 15.35 21.29 2.43
C ARG A 332 16.71 21.61 1.79
N ASN A 333 16.95 22.88 1.46
CA ASN A 333 18.19 23.28 0.83
C ASN A 333 19.42 23.01 1.72
N THR A 334 19.30 23.25 3.03
CA THR A 334 20.36 22.99 4.00
C THR A 334 20.70 21.51 4.07
N TYR A 335 19.69 20.63 4.19
CA TYR A 335 19.89 19.18 4.16
C TYR A 335 20.54 18.68 2.86
N LEU A 336 20.27 19.35 1.74
CA LEU A 336 20.81 18.95 0.43
C LEU A 336 22.19 19.55 0.13
N THR A 337 22.65 20.57 0.85
CA THR A 337 23.89 21.29 0.50
C THR A 337 24.95 21.27 1.61
N GLN A 338 24.56 20.99 2.85
CA GLN A 338 25.45 20.94 4.01
C GLN A 338 25.53 19.50 4.55
N PRO A 339 26.65 18.78 4.29
CA PRO A 339 26.81 17.43 4.79
C PRO A 339 26.87 17.39 6.32
N HIS A 340 27.58 18.31 6.97
CA HIS A 340 27.74 18.29 8.42
C HIS A 340 26.71 19.20 9.09
N LEU A 341 25.90 18.64 9.97
CA LEU A 341 24.80 19.30 10.67
C LEU A 341 24.82 18.95 12.15
N ASN A 342 24.37 19.87 12.99
CA ASN A 342 23.92 19.54 14.34
C ASN A 342 22.41 19.38 14.28
N VAL A 343 21.91 18.28 14.82
CA VAL A 343 20.49 17.94 14.76
C VAL A 343 19.95 17.64 16.14
N ASN A 344 18.72 18.10 16.42
CA ASN A 344 17.96 17.62 17.57
C ASN A 344 17.27 16.30 17.21
N ILE A 345 17.42 15.28 18.06
CA ILE A 345 16.88 13.94 17.79
C ILE A 345 15.94 13.50 18.92
N SER A 346 14.73 13.13 18.55
CA SER A 346 13.70 12.55 19.42
C SER A 346 13.11 11.29 18.80
N GLY A 347 12.16 10.65 19.49
CA GLY A 347 11.47 9.47 18.96
C GLY A 347 9.97 9.43 19.25
N ILE A 348 9.24 8.70 18.41
CA ILE A 348 7.88 8.25 18.69
C ILE A 348 7.92 6.74 18.85
N VAL A 349 7.59 6.25 20.04
CA VAL A 349 7.54 4.82 20.34
C VAL A 349 6.22 4.25 19.80
N LEU A 350 6.33 3.31 18.87
CA LEU A 350 5.19 2.63 18.26
C LEU A 350 4.67 1.51 19.16
N ILE A 351 5.58 0.81 19.84
CA ILE A 351 5.29 -0.24 20.83
C ILE A 351 6.38 -0.21 21.90
N LEU A 352 6.00 -0.29 23.17
CA LEU A 352 6.92 -0.40 24.29
C LEU A 352 6.57 -1.62 25.16
N ASP A 353 7.54 -2.48 25.38
CA ASP A 353 7.41 -3.69 26.19
C ASP A 353 8.52 -3.77 27.25
N ALA A 354 8.27 -4.53 28.31
CA ALA A 354 9.30 -4.85 29.30
C ALA A 354 10.25 -5.89 28.72
N HIS A 355 11.56 -5.66 28.88
CA HIS A 355 12.57 -6.62 28.43
C HIS A 355 13.01 -7.51 29.59
N GLU A 356 12.50 -8.75 29.62
CA GLU A 356 12.65 -9.66 30.77
C GLU A 356 13.77 -10.71 30.63
N GLY A 357 14.61 -10.66 29.58
CA GLY A 357 15.62 -11.70 29.35
C GLY A 357 16.86 -11.21 28.63
N ALA A 358 18.03 -11.57 29.16
CA ALA A 358 19.33 -11.24 28.56
C ALA A 358 19.86 -12.33 27.62
N ASP A 359 19.12 -13.42 27.40
CA ASP A 359 19.62 -14.58 26.66
C ASP A 359 19.18 -14.53 25.20
N LEU A 360 20.14 -14.59 24.28
CA LEU A 360 19.89 -14.78 22.85
C LEU A 360 19.33 -16.20 22.59
N PRO A 361 18.64 -16.44 21.45
CA PRO A 361 18.12 -17.76 21.09
C PRO A 361 19.16 -18.88 21.05
N ASP A 362 20.45 -18.52 20.88
CA ASP A 362 21.59 -19.44 20.88
C ASP A 362 22.18 -19.69 22.29
N GLY A 363 21.60 -19.10 23.33
CA GLY A 363 22.04 -19.20 24.72
C GLY A 363 23.13 -18.19 25.12
N THR A 364 23.51 -17.26 24.25
CA THR A 364 24.48 -16.21 24.58
C THR A 364 23.87 -15.22 25.59
N LYS A 365 24.57 -15.02 26.72
CA LYS A 365 24.16 -14.05 27.73
C LYS A 365 24.61 -12.64 27.35
N MET A 366 23.66 -11.74 27.18
CA MET A 366 23.91 -10.32 27.07
C MET A 366 24.21 -9.72 28.45
N SER A 367 25.00 -8.63 28.46
CA SER A 367 25.20 -7.83 29.67
C SER A 367 23.86 -7.23 30.12
N GLU A 368 23.63 -7.14 31.43
CA GLU A 368 22.47 -6.42 31.99
C GLU A 368 22.43 -4.95 31.55
N GLU A 369 23.57 -4.36 31.18
CA GLU A 369 23.65 -2.99 30.69
C GLU A 369 23.52 -2.87 29.16
N PHE A 370 23.39 -3.98 28.44
CA PHE A 370 23.30 -3.99 26.98
C PHE A 370 22.09 -3.19 26.47
N THR A 371 22.34 -2.24 25.58
CA THR A 371 21.31 -1.52 24.82
C THR A 371 21.72 -1.49 23.37
N THR A 372 20.75 -1.57 22.47
CA THR A 372 20.98 -1.50 21.03
C THR A 372 19.73 -1.01 20.33
N TYR A 373 19.90 -0.62 19.08
CA TYR A 373 18.81 -0.38 18.15
C TYR A 373 19.26 -0.87 16.77
N VAL A 374 18.32 -1.39 15.99
CA VAL A 374 18.57 -1.90 14.64
C VAL A 374 17.44 -1.44 13.72
N PRO A 375 17.70 -1.18 12.43
CA PRO A 375 16.63 -0.86 11.49
C PRO A 375 15.53 -1.90 11.55
N SER A 376 14.27 -1.46 11.67
CA SER A 376 13.16 -2.37 11.85
C SER A 376 13.01 -3.25 10.61
N GLN A 377 12.79 -4.55 10.82
CA GLN A 377 12.56 -5.47 9.70
C GLN A 377 11.17 -5.31 9.08
N THR A 378 10.23 -4.73 9.83
CA THR A 378 8.85 -4.52 9.38
C THR A 378 8.64 -3.17 8.72
N LEU A 379 9.41 -2.15 9.12
CA LEU A 379 9.33 -0.78 8.61
C LEU A 379 10.72 -0.19 8.27
N PRO A 380 11.56 -0.89 7.47
CA PRO A 380 12.96 -0.53 7.27
C PRO A 380 13.17 0.86 6.65
N ASN A 381 12.20 1.34 5.86
CA ASN A 381 12.32 2.59 5.11
C ASN A 381 11.64 3.79 5.77
N TYR A 382 11.14 3.66 7.01
CA TYR A 382 10.39 4.71 7.73
C TYR A 382 11.19 5.41 8.84
N ALA A 383 12.51 5.23 8.89
CA ALA A 383 13.34 5.60 10.05
C ALA A 383 12.85 4.93 11.36
N CYS A 384 12.28 3.73 11.22
CA CYS A 384 11.85 2.91 12.34
C CYS A 384 12.97 1.95 12.76
N PHE A 385 13.11 1.76 14.05
CA PHE A 385 14.12 0.92 14.66
C PHE A 385 13.49 0.03 15.72
N ASP A 386 13.85 -1.24 15.69
CA ASP A 386 13.61 -2.15 16.82
C ASP A 386 14.75 -1.93 17.83
N PHE A 387 14.45 -1.89 19.12
CA PHE A 387 15.42 -1.50 20.13
C PHE A 387 15.34 -2.31 21.43
N ILE A 388 16.46 -2.35 22.15
CA ILE A 388 16.54 -2.69 23.57
C ILE A 388 17.18 -1.47 24.26
N ALA A 389 16.47 -0.83 25.17
CA ALA A 389 16.89 0.41 25.82
C ALA A 389 16.82 0.32 27.35
N LYS A 390 17.48 1.27 28.01
CA LYS A 390 17.32 1.51 29.45
C LYS A 390 16.55 2.82 29.65
N VAL A 391 15.50 2.79 30.47
CA VAL A 391 14.75 3.98 30.87
C VAL A 391 15.62 4.77 31.86
N VAL A 392 16.08 5.95 31.47
CA VAL A 392 16.89 6.83 32.32
C VAL A 392 15.98 7.71 33.18
N ASP A 393 14.96 8.29 32.56
CA ASP A 393 13.95 9.09 33.21
C ASP A 393 12.63 9.01 32.43
N PHE A 394 11.53 9.47 33.02
CA PHE A 394 10.27 9.64 32.32
C PHE A 394 9.39 10.67 33.04
N LYS A 395 8.52 11.32 32.27
CA LYS A 395 7.42 12.14 32.79
C LYS A 395 6.12 11.81 32.08
N GLU A 396 5.02 11.83 32.82
CA GLU A 396 3.68 11.70 32.23
C GLU A 396 3.29 13.01 31.53
N THR A 397 2.58 12.91 30.40
CA THR A 397 2.14 14.05 29.61
C THR A 397 0.76 13.79 29.00
N GLU A 398 0.04 14.87 28.69
CA GLU A 398 -1.25 14.84 28.00
C GLU A 398 -1.11 15.58 26.68
N LEU A 399 -1.55 14.94 25.59
CA LEU A 399 -1.35 15.50 24.26
C LEU A 399 -2.51 16.42 23.85
N LEU A 400 -3.76 16.08 24.15
CA LEU A 400 -4.92 16.87 23.74
C LEU A 400 -5.43 17.73 24.91
N GLU A 401 -6.03 18.89 24.61
CA GLU A 401 -6.55 19.82 25.62
C GLU A 401 -7.62 19.19 26.54
N ASP A 402 -8.33 18.19 26.04
CA ASP A 402 -9.35 17.43 26.78
C ASP A 402 -8.76 16.26 27.61
N GLY A 403 -7.44 16.05 27.55
CA GLY A 403 -6.75 14.96 28.25
C GLY A 403 -7.08 13.56 27.72
N SER A 404 -7.72 13.44 26.56
CA SER A 404 -8.16 12.16 25.99
C SER A 404 -7.00 11.28 25.52
N ILE A 405 -5.85 11.88 25.22
CA ILE A 405 -4.61 11.18 24.86
C ILE A 405 -3.58 11.40 25.96
N LYS A 406 -3.23 10.30 26.64
CA LYS A 406 -2.22 10.28 27.71
C LYS A 406 -1.01 9.47 27.26
N GLY A 407 0.16 9.93 27.66
CA GLY A 407 1.41 9.27 27.32
C GLY A 407 2.51 9.58 28.32
N TYR A 408 3.73 9.22 27.94
CA TYR A 408 4.94 9.61 28.63
C TYR A 408 5.95 10.19 27.64
N ILE A 409 6.74 11.15 28.11
CA ILE A 409 8.07 11.39 27.55
C ILE A 409 9.04 10.53 28.33
N VAL A 410 9.68 9.60 27.64
CA VAL A 410 10.63 8.64 28.21
C VAL A 410 12.01 8.94 27.66
N LYS A 411 12.98 9.12 28.56
CA LYS A 411 14.39 9.29 28.19
C LYS A 411 15.04 7.91 28.06
N LEU A 412 15.32 7.50 26.81
CA LEU A 412 15.77 6.16 26.45
C LEU A 412 17.26 6.16 26.10
N LYS A 413 18.05 5.37 26.83
CA LYS A 413 19.44 5.09 26.45
C LYS A 413 19.47 3.93 25.44
N LEU A 414 19.92 4.22 24.22
CA LEU A 414 19.89 3.29 23.09
C LEU A 414 21.26 2.67 22.76
N ILE A 415 22.37 3.29 23.18
CA ILE A 415 23.72 2.74 23.02
C ILE A 415 24.44 2.66 24.37
N THR A 416 25.03 1.50 24.64
CA THR A 416 25.95 1.32 25.77
C THR A 416 27.34 1.81 25.34
N HIS A 417 27.86 2.85 26.00
CA HIS A 417 29.19 3.38 25.76
C HIS A 417 29.93 3.57 27.09
N GLU A 418 31.18 3.10 27.17
CA GLU A 418 31.94 3.07 28.43
C GLU A 418 32.36 4.47 28.90
N GLU A 419 32.70 5.36 27.97
CA GLU A 419 33.26 6.68 28.30
C GLU A 419 32.22 7.80 28.39
N SER A 420 30.99 7.56 27.91
CA SER A 420 29.95 8.59 27.80
C SER A 420 28.59 8.01 28.17
N GLU A 421 28.08 8.39 29.34
CA GLU A 421 26.76 7.95 29.79
C GLU A 421 25.64 8.41 28.85
N ASP A 422 25.77 9.62 28.30
CA ASP A 422 24.83 10.23 27.36
C ASP A 422 25.30 10.13 25.89
N PHE A 423 25.79 8.94 25.51
CA PHE A 423 26.30 8.71 24.16
C PHE A 423 25.20 8.74 23.11
N PHE A 424 24.09 8.05 23.36
CA PHE A 424 22.87 8.13 22.56
C PHE A 424 21.65 7.90 23.47
N THR A 425 21.20 8.99 24.10
CA THR A 425 20.02 9.00 24.97
C THR A 425 19.03 10.03 24.46
N ILE A 426 17.87 9.59 23.99
CA ILE A 426 16.89 10.47 23.35
C ILE A 426 15.65 10.62 24.22
N ASP A 427 14.94 11.73 24.05
CA ASP A 427 13.56 11.85 24.52
C ASP A 427 12.63 11.21 23.49
N ALA A 428 11.75 10.34 23.95
CA ALA A 428 10.77 9.68 23.10
C ALA A 428 9.37 9.77 23.70
N PHE A 429 8.39 10.11 22.87
CA PHE A 429 6.98 10.04 23.25
C PHE A 429 6.47 8.61 23.10
N VAL A 430 5.74 8.14 24.11
CA VAL A 430 4.98 6.89 24.05
C VAL A 430 3.55 7.12 24.50
N ASN A 431 2.59 6.73 23.68
CA ASN A 431 1.19 6.67 24.07
C ASN A 431 0.98 5.52 25.07
N LYS A 432 0.20 5.72 26.14
CA LYS A 432 -0.03 4.65 27.14
C LYS A 432 -0.66 3.40 26.54
N GLU A 433 -1.49 3.53 25.51
CA GLU A 433 -2.09 2.39 24.80
C GLU A 433 -1.05 1.51 24.07
N ASN A 434 0.06 2.12 23.64
CA ASN A 434 1.14 1.41 22.95
C ASN A 434 2.11 0.72 23.93
N MET A 435 1.88 0.81 25.25
CA MET A 435 2.65 0.13 26.28
C MET A 435 2.01 -1.22 26.63
N ARG A 436 2.83 -2.27 26.70
CA ARG A 436 2.39 -3.64 27.03
C ARG A 436 2.56 -4.02 28.50
N PHE A 437 2.84 -3.04 29.36
CA PHE A 437 2.99 -3.17 30.79
C PHE A 437 2.45 -1.94 31.50
N GLU A 438 2.10 -2.07 32.79
CA GLU A 438 1.34 -1.05 33.50
C GLU A 438 2.20 0.12 34.02
N ASN A 439 3.43 -0.15 34.49
CA ASN A 439 4.21 0.82 35.25
C ASN A 439 5.62 1.01 34.68
N LEU A 440 5.98 2.26 34.36
CA LEU A 440 7.36 2.66 34.06
C LEU A 440 8.16 2.86 35.36
N THR A 441 9.41 2.40 35.35
CA THR A 441 10.36 2.64 36.45
C THR A 441 11.73 3.04 35.91
N LYS A 442 12.42 3.92 36.62
CA LYS A 442 13.79 4.33 36.25
C LYS A 442 14.72 3.12 36.35
N GLY A 443 15.58 2.96 35.36
CA GLY A 443 16.52 1.84 35.23
C GLY A 443 15.95 0.58 34.58
N MET A 444 14.63 0.52 34.34
CA MET A 444 13.99 -0.61 33.65
C MET A 444 14.57 -0.80 32.25
N LYS A 445 14.76 -2.07 31.87
CA LYS A 445 15.03 -2.46 30.48
C LYS A 445 13.72 -2.61 29.73
N VAL A 446 13.67 -1.98 28.57
CA VAL A 446 12.50 -1.96 27.69
C VAL A 446 12.93 -2.35 26.29
N THR A 447 12.01 -2.94 25.55
CA THR A 447 12.18 -3.31 24.14
C THR A 447 10.99 -2.83 23.35
N GLY A 448 11.13 -2.68 22.04
CA GLY A 448 10.03 -2.23 21.21
C GLY A 448 10.45 -1.74 19.85
N ALA A 449 9.58 -0.94 19.25
CA ALA A 449 9.82 -0.26 17.98
C ALA A 449 9.58 1.24 18.16
N LEU A 450 10.45 2.06 17.61
CA LEU A 450 10.31 3.51 17.58
C LEU A 450 10.62 4.07 16.19
N GLN A 451 10.02 5.20 15.85
CA GLN A 451 10.45 6.02 14.74
C GLN A 451 11.34 7.15 15.28
N LEU A 452 12.55 7.31 14.75
CA LEU A 452 13.37 8.48 15.05
C LEU A 452 12.88 9.69 14.25
N GLN A 453 12.83 10.83 14.92
CA GLN A 453 12.51 12.13 14.35
C GLN A 453 13.66 13.09 14.62
N GLY A 454 13.81 14.09 13.75
CA GLY A 454 14.82 15.11 14.00
C GLY A 454 14.61 16.39 13.22
N LYS A 455 15.37 17.41 13.61
CA LYS A 455 15.45 18.71 12.95
C LYS A 455 16.83 19.32 13.10
N ILE A 456 17.18 20.29 12.27
CA ILE A 456 18.43 21.04 12.46
C ILE A 456 18.35 21.83 13.76
N ALA A 457 19.40 21.71 14.57
CA ALA A 457 19.54 22.45 15.82
C ALA A 457 19.81 23.93 15.52
N ASN A 458 19.07 24.82 16.19
CA ASN A 458 19.19 26.27 16.06
C ASN A 458 20.05 26.89 17.15
#